data_AF-A0A2J6I1G8-F1
#
_entry.id   AF-A0A2J6I1G8-F1
#
_cell.length_a   1.000
_cell.length_b   1.000
_cell.length_c   1.000
_cell.angle_alpha   90.00
_cell.angle_beta   90.00
_cell.angle_gamma   90.00
#
_symmetry.space_group_name_H-M   'P 1'
#
loop_
_entity.id
_entity.type
_entity.pdbx_description
1 polymer ?
#
loop_
_entity_poly.entity_id
_entity_poly.type
_entity_poly.pdbx_seq_one_letter_code
_entity_poly.pdbx_strand_id
1 'polypeptide(L)'
;MENSNLSNAAAPKNSNLWMYILLIVLALGIIGLSIWLISVKRNMSELLTEKEMQRIELVSELDSLMFEHAQIKESYGDLSDSLVAVDSIIQANAAEIKQLLNYKWDYFKVKKKLDRLQVISQGYVRKMDSIVVVNEVLTEENLQIKEEIQQEKRKNRDLEQDKEELVTIVEEAAVLSTYNLQSTPVHVKGGGKETETDKVKRVDRIKICFTLGKNSILEPGIKTIYVRIAQPDEEILVKGRGEEYTFMHQGELIQYSIMEDIDYQNTAQDVCLYWNKRASLEMQPGLYNVDIFHGDNLIGETTFTL
;
A
#
# COMPACT_ATOMS: atom_id res chain seq x y z
N MET A 1 47.24 128.82 29.65
CA MET A 1 48.07 128.81 30.87
C MET A 1 48.23 127.36 31.27
N GLU A 2 49.39 126.74 31.32
CA GLU A 2 50.76 127.25 31.22
C GLU A 2 51.68 126.03 31.07
N ASN A 3 52.67 126.14 30.17
CA ASN A 3 54.02 125.58 30.18
C ASN A 3 54.28 124.09 30.51
N SER A 4 55.32 123.42 30.01
CA SER A 4 56.23 123.50 28.86
C SER A 4 57.40 122.56 29.22
N ASN A 5 57.93 121.84 28.23
CA ASN A 5 59.35 121.46 28.09
C ASN A 5 60.01 120.49 29.11
N LEU A 6 60.61 119.42 28.56
CA LEU A 6 62.06 119.13 28.50
C LEU A 6 62.20 117.63 28.14
N SER A 7 62.67 117.27 26.94
CA SER A 7 64.08 117.16 26.54
C SER A 7 64.61 115.72 26.58
N ASN A 8 64.88 115.20 25.38
CA ASN A 8 65.95 114.26 24.99
C ASN A 8 66.30 113.07 25.89
N ALA A 9 66.11 111.87 25.33
CA ALA A 9 67.17 110.86 25.30
C ALA A 9 66.96 109.91 24.12
N ALA A 10 68.03 109.68 23.37
CA ALA A 10 68.09 108.87 22.17
C ALA A 10 67.68 107.41 22.41
N ALA A 11 67.03 106.83 21.41
CA ALA A 11 66.81 105.40 21.30
C ALA A 11 68.15 104.64 21.31
N PRO A 12 68.26 103.51 22.03
CA PRO A 12 68.97 102.36 21.51
C PRO A 12 67.96 101.48 20.76
N LYS A 13 68.16 101.38 19.44
CA LYS A 13 67.56 100.38 18.56
C LYS A 13 67.66 98.98 19.19
N ASN A 14 66.57 98.46 19.74
CA ASN A 14 66.47 97.11 20.29
C ASN A 14 65.83 96.15 19.27
N SER A 15 66.72 95.37 18.65
CA SER A 15 66.52 94.37 17.60
C SER A 15 65.68 93.13 17.99
N ASN A 16 64.75 93.24 18.96
CA ASN A 16 64.05 92.08 19.53
C ASN A 16 62.51 92.21 19.55
N LEU A 17 61.93 93.37 19.20
CA LEU A 17 60.47 93.58 19.24
C LEU A 17 59.73 92.77 18.16
N TRP A 18 60.35 92.61 16.99
CA TRP A 18 59.87 91.71 15.94
C TRP A 18 59.94 90.23 16.36
N MET A 19 60.89 89.87 17.21
CA MET A 19 61.02 88.51 17.77
C MET A 19 59.85 88.18 18.72
N TYR A 20 59.43 89.11 19.57
CA TYR A 20 58.25 88.93 20.44
C TYR A 20 56.94 88.84 19.65
N ILE A 21 56.77 89.66 18.61
CA ILE A 21 55.59 89.60 17.73
C ILE A 21 55.55 88.26 16.99
N LEU A 22 56.68 87.77 16.48
CA LEU A 22 56.78 86.47 15.83
C LEU A 22 56.46 85.32 16.79
N LEU A 23 56.90 85.41 18.04
CA LEU A 23 56.61 84.43 19.08
C LEU A 23 55.11 84.39 19.44
N ILE A 24 54.45 85.54 19.52
CA ILE A 24 53.00 85.63 19.75
C ILE A 24 52.21 85.07 18.56
N VAL A 25 52.60 85.39 17.32
CA VAL A 25 51.95 84.84 16.12
C VAL A 25 52.13 83.32 16.05
N LEU A 26 53.32 82.81 16.41
CA LEU A 26 53.60 81.38 16.48
C LEU A 26 52.79 80.69 17.59
N ALA A 27 52.66 81.33 18.76
CA ALA A 27 51.84 80.84 19.86
C ALA A 27 50.35 80.79 19.49
N LEU A 28 49.82 81.83 18.83
CA LEU A 28 48.44 81.85 18.32
C LEU A 28 48.23 80.79 17.23
N GLY A 29 49.22 80.56 16.36
CA GLY A 29 49.21 79.48 15.37
C GLY A 29 49.14 78.09 16.01
N ILE A 30 49.93 77.85 17.07
CA ILE A 30 49.90 76.60 17.84
C ILE A 30 48.56 76.42 18.54
N ILE A 31 47.99 77.47 19.13
CA ILE A 31 46.67 77.42 19.78
C ILE A 31 45.58 77.10 18.75
N GLY A 32 45.59 77.76 17.59
CA GLY A 32 44.65 77.49 16.49
C GLY A 32 44.74 76.05 15.98
N LEU A 33 45.97 75.54 15.75
CA LEU A 33 46.22 74.13 15.41
C LEU A 33 45.74 73.19 16.50
N SER A 34 45.92 73.54 17.78
CA SER A 34 45.51 72.71 18.91
C SER A 34 43.98 72.61 19.01
N ILE A 35 43.26 73.73 18.84
CA ILE A 35 41.78 73.74 18.81
C ILE A 35 41.26 72.94 17.61
N TRP A 36 41.89 73.10 16.43
CA TRP A 36 41.54 72.34 15.24
C TRP A 36 41.76 70.83 15.43
N LEU A 37 42.92 70.43 15.99
CA LEU A 37 43.21 69.04 16.33
C LEU A 37 42.23 68.46 17.35
N ILE A 38 41.82 69.22 18.37
CA ILE A 38 40.81 68.80 19.34
C ILE A 38 39.44 68.63 18.66
N SER A 39 39.06 69.54 17.76
CA SER A 39 37.81 69.44 17.00
C SER A 39 37.80 68.22 16.08
N VAL A 40 38.90 67.96 15.36
CA VAL A 40 39.06 66.77 14.51
C VAL A 40 39.03 65.49 15.35
N LYS A 41 39.68 65.49 16.52
CA LYS A 41 39.67 64.36 17.45
C LYS A 41 38.27 64.09 18.02
N ARG A 42 37.50 65.13 18.34
CA ARG A 42 36.09 65.02 18.79
C ARG A 42 35.19 64.42 17.70
N ASN A 43 35.25 64.95 16.48
CA ASN A 43 34.48 64.43 15.35
C ASN A 43 34.87 62.98 15.02
N MET A 44 36.17 62.65 15.11
CA MET A 44 36.64 61.27 14.94
C MET A 44 36.14 60.35 16.06
N SER A 45 36.16 60.79 17.32
CA SER A 45 35.62 59.99 18.43
C SER A 45 34.12 59.74 18.29
N GLU A 46 33.36 60.73 17.83
CA GLU A 46 31.92 60.62 17.60
C GLU A 46 31.60 59.62 16.47
N LEU A 47 32.31 59.72 15.34
CA LEU A 47 32.19 58.75 14.24
C LEU A 47 32.61 57.34 14.65
N LEU A 48 33.62 57.18 15.51
CA LEU A 48 34.02 55.88 16.04
C LEU A 48 32.95 55.31 16.98
N THR A 49 32.31 56.14 17.80
CA THR A 49 31.21 55.71 18.68
C THR A 49 29.98 55.32 17.88
N GLU A 50 29.60 56.09 16.85
CA GLU A 50 28.47 55.76 15.97
C GLU A 50 28.72 54.45 15.22
N LYS A 51 29.93 54.28 14.70
CA LYS A 51 30.36 53.05 14.05
C LYS A 51 30.27 51.86 15.03
N GLU A 52 30.77 51.99 16.25
CA GLU A 52 30.68 50.90 17.23
C GLU A 52 29.23 50.56 17.62
N MET A 53 28.34 51.56 17.74
CA MET A 53 26.91 51.31 17.97
C MET A 53 26.27 50.52 16.82
N GLN A 54 26.53 50.90 15.57
CA GLN A 54 26.06 50.16 14.39
C GLN A 54 26.62 48.73 14.34
N ARG A 55 27.86 48.53 14.77
CA ARG A 55 28.46 47.19 14.88
C ARG A 55 27.72 46.34 15.92
N ILE A 56 27.47 46.91 17.10
CA ILE A 56 26.75 46.22 18.18
C ILE A 56 25.34 45.84 17.72
N GLU A 57 24.65 46.73 17.01
CA GLU A 57 23.33 46.46 16.43
C GLU A 57 23.36 45.26 15.47
N LEU A 58 24.29 45.26 14.50
CA LEU A 58 24.42 44.15 13.54
C LEU A 58 24.82 42.82 14.20
N VAL A 59 25.66 42.87 15.24
CA VAL A 59 25.99 41.69 16.05
C VAL A 59 24.74 41.17 16.77
N SER A 60 23.98 42.06 17.39
CA SER A 60 22.74 41.69 18.09
C SER A 60 21.70 41.09 17.14
N GLU A 61 21.55 41.65 15.94
CA GLU A 61 20.63 41.14 14.92
C GLU A 61 21.05 39.76 14.42
N LEU A 62 22.35 39.53 14.19
CA LEU A 62 22.89 38.21 13.85
C LEU A 62 22.69 37.20 14.98
N ASP A 63 23.00 37.57 16.23
CA ASP A 63 22.89 36.67 17.39
C ASP A 63 21.42 36.31 17.64
N SER A 64 20.49 37.27 17.51
CA SER A 64 19.04 37.01 17.58
C SER A 64 18.60 36.02 16.51
N LEU A 65 19.02 36.22 15.25
CA LEU A 65 18.67 35.33 14.14
C LEU A 65 19.22 33.91 14.35
N MET A 66 20.45 33.79 14.88
CA MET A 66 21.05 32.50 15.19
C MET A 66 20.40 31.81 16.37
N PHE A 67 19.96 32.58 17.37
CA PHE A 67 19.20 32.06 18.49
C PHE A 67 17.85 31.50 18.03
N GLU A 68 17.09 32.28 17.24
CA GLU A 68 15.82 31.82 16.65
C GLU A 68 16.00 30.56 15.80
N HIS A 69 17.03 30.53 14.94
CA HIS A 69 17.35 29.37 14.12
C HIS A 69 17.67 28.13 14.97
N ALA A 70 18.44 28.28 16.04
CA ALA A 70 18.76 27.18 16.95
C ALA A 70 17.52 26.66 17.69
N GLN A 71 16.66 27.56 18.16
CA GLN A 71 15.40 27.20 18.82
C GLN A 71 14.45 26.46 17.88
N ILE A 72 14.33 26.93 16.63
CA ILE A 72 13.58 26.25 15.58
C ILE A 72 14.19 24.87 15.38
N LYS A 73 15.49 24.76 15.09
CA LYS A 73 16.15 23.46 14.87
C LYS A 73 15.89 22.46 16.01
N GLU A 74 15.97 22.92 17.26
CA GLU A 74 15.66 22.09 18.44
C GLU A 74 14.19 21.66 18.49
N SER A 75 13.25 22.59 18.24
CA SER A 75 11.81 22.31 18.28
C SER A 75 11.36 21.30 17.21
N TYR A 76 12.03 21.24 16.06
CA TYR A 76 11.70 20.31 14.97
C TYR A 76 12.54 19.01 15.01
N GLY A 77 13.51 18.88 15.92
CA GLY A 77 14.25 17.64 16.20
C GLY A 77 14.77 16.93 14.94
N ASP A 78 14.44 15.64 14.78
CA ASP A 78 14.87 14.79 13.67
C ASP A 78 14.41 15.30 12.29
N LEU A 79 13.30 16.07 12.23
CA LEU A 79 12.85 16.67 10.97
C LEU A 79 13.87 17.70 10.45
N SER A 80 14.63 18.29 11.37
CA SER A 80 15.67 19.24 11.04
C SER A 80 16.82 18.64 10.24
N ASP A 81 17.04 17.33 10.39
CA ASP A 81 18.07 16.59 9.66
C ASP A 81 17.77 16.49 8.16
N SER A 82 16.50 16.67 7.75
CA SER A 82 16.12 16.73 6.34
C SER A 82 16.64 17.99 5.64
N LEU A 83 17.03 19.03 6.39
CA LEU A 83 17.51 20.31 5.86
C LEU A 83 18.96 20.64 6.27
N VAL A 84 19.79 19.63 6.56
CA VAL A 84 21.22 19.78 6.94
C VAL A 84 22.00 20.68 5.98
N ALA A 85 21.74 20.60 4.67
CA ALA A 85 22.40 21.44 3.69
C ALA A 85 22.06 22.93 3.86
N VAL A 86 20.81 23.25 4.19
CA VAL A 86 20.36 24.64 4.42
C VAL A 86 20.89 25.14 5.77
N ASP A 87 20.86 24.30 6.80
CA ASP A 87 21.47 24.60 8.11
C ASP A 87 22.97 24.93 7.98
N SER A 88 23.70 24.12 7.21
CA SER A 88 25.13 24.35 6.92
C SER A 88 25.38 25.70 6.22
N ILE A 89 24.52 26.07 5.28
CA ILE A 89 24.58 27.37 4.59
C ILE A 89 24.34 28.51 5.57
N ILE A 90 23.35 28.39 6.46
CA ILE A 90 23.03 29.40 7.48
C ILE A 90 24.22 29.60 8.42
N GLN A 91 24.80 28.51 8.93
CA GLN A 91 25.98 28.56 9.82
C GLN A 91 27.21 29.16 9.13
N ALA A 92 27.47 28.78 7.87
CA ALA A 92 28.60 29.32 7.11
C ALA A 92 28.45 30.84 6.84
N ASN A 93 27.25 31.29 6.48
CA ASN A 93 26.98 32.73 6.29
C ASN A 93 27.07 33.51 7.61
N ALA A 94 26.58 32.95 8.72
CA ALA A 94 26.70 33.56 10.03
C ALA A 94 28.17 33.71 10.46
N ALA A 95 28.99 32.68 10.25
CA ALA A 95 30.43 32.72 10.52
C ALA A 95 31.15 33.78 9.66
N GLU A 96 30.80 33.89 8.37
CA GLU A 96 31.35 34.91 7.47
C GLU A 96 30.98 36.32 7.93
N ILE A 97 29.72 36.56 8.32
CA ILE A 97 29.25 37.86 8.84
C ILE A 97 30.01 38.23 10.12
N LYS A 98 30.15 37.28 11.06
CA LYS A 98 30.90 37.47 12.31
C LYS A 98 32.37 37.81 12.06
N GLN A 99 33.00 37.15 11.09
CA GLN A 99 34.38 37.45 10.70
C GLN A 99 34.51 38.85 10.09
N LEU A 100 33.58 39.24 9.21
CA LEU A 100 33.57 40.57 8.60
C LEU A 100 33.46 41.68 9.65
N LEU A 101 32.55 41.51 10.62
CA LEU A 101 32.34 42.41 11.76
C LEU A 101 33.58 42.61 12.66
N ASN A 102 34.56 41.69 12.62
CA ASN A 102 35.74 41.72 13.48
C ASN A 102 37.01 42.31 12.83
N TYR A 103 37.20 42.18 11.52
CA TYR A 103 38.49 42.52 10.89
C TYR A 103 38.44 43.75 9.97
N LYS A 104 37.42 43.89 9.11
CA LYS A 104 37.23 45.04 8.20
C LYS A 104 35.77 45.12 7.73
N TRP A 105 34.93 45.78 8.51
CA TRP A 105 33.50 45.84 8.22
C TRP A 105 33.06 47.13 7.53
N ASP A 106 32.19 46.94 6.55
CA ASP A 106 31.43 47.96 5.84
C ASP A 106 29.96 47.71 6.15
N TYR A 107 29.28 48.72 6.70
CA TYR A 107 27.90 48.63 7.16
C TYR A 107 26.98 48.07 6.08
N PHE A 108 27.00 48.64 4.87
CA PHE A 108 26.10 48.24 3.79
C PHE A 108 26.37 46.82 3.29
N LYS A 109 27.64 46.41 3.26
CA LYS A 109 28.02 45.06 2.86
C LYS A 109 27.56 44.02 3.88
N VAL A 110 27.75 44.30 5.17
CA VAL A 110 27.33 43.40 6.25
C VAL A 110 25.81 43.34 6.33
N LYS A 111 25.12 44.49 6.30
CA LYS A 111 23.66 44.54 6.32
C LYS A 111 23.05 43.74 5.17
N LYS A 112 23.56 43.91 3.94
CA LYS A 112 23.11 43.13 2.78
C LYS A 112 23.31 41.61 2.93
N LYS A 113 24.38 41.18 3.61
CA LYS A 113 24.60 39.74 3.90
C LYS A 113 23.65 39.24 4.97
N LEU A 114 23.38 40.06 5.99
CA LEU A 114 22.44 39.76 7.06
C LEU A 114 21.01 39.65 6.52
N ASP A 115 20.57 40.59 5.68
CA ASP A 115 19.26 40.55 5.03
C ASP A 115 19.09 39.27 4.19
N ARG A 116 20.14 38.86 3.47
CA ARG A 116 20.13 37.59 2.72
C ARG A 116 20.03 36.38 3.64
N LEU A 117 20.77 36.38 4.75
CA LEU A 117 20.72 35.32 5.74
C LEU A 117 19.32 35.21 6.36
N GLN A 118 18.68 36.36 6.64
CA GLN A 118 17.30 36.41 7.14
C GLN A 118 16.32 35.79 6.14
N VAL A 119 16.44 36.09 4.84
CA VAL A 119 15.60 35.47 3.79
C VAL A 119 15.82 33.95 3.73
N ILE A 120 17.06 33.48 3.84
CA ILE A 120 17.39 32.05 3.85
C ILE A 120 16.78 31.37 5.08
N SER A 121 16.91 31.98 6.26
CA SER A 121 16.34 31.48 7.52
C SER A 121 14.81 31.43 7.48
N GLN A 122 14.13 32.47 6.97
CA GLN A 122 12.68 32.42 6.75
C GLN A 122 12.27 31.31 5.78
N GLY A 123 13.07 31.06 4.74
CA GLY A 123 12.86 29.95 3.82
C GLY A 123 13.03 28.58 4.48
N TYR A 124 13.98 28.45 5.43
CA TYR A 124 14.17 27.26 6.24
C TYR A 124 12.93 26.96 7.11
N VAL A 125 12.41 27.98 7.81
CA VAL A 125 11.18 27.85 8.62
C VAL A 125 9.98 27.40 7.79
N ARG A 126 9.72 28.06 6.66
CA ARG A 126 8.60 27.69 5.78
C ARG A 126 8.69 26.25 5.28
N LYS A 127 9.91 25.76 5.01
CA LYS A 127 10.12 24.37 4.61
C LYS A 127 9.83 23.42 5.77
N MET A 128 10.23 23.74 7.00
CA MET A 128 9.88 22.93 8.16
C MET A 128 8.39 22.81 8.34
N ASP A 129 7.67 23.93 8.34
CA ASP A 129 6.22 23.94 8.48
C ASP A 129 5.55 23.10 7.38
N SER A 130 6.01 23.24 6.14
CA SER A 130 5.50 22.43 5.02
C SER A 130 5.76 20.94 5.21
N ILE A 131 6.93 20.55 5.70
CA ILE A 131 7.23 19.12 5.92
C ILE A 131 6.35 18.57 7.03
N VAL A 132 6.13 19.30 8.12
CA VAL A 132 5.24 18.86 9.21
C VAL A 132 3.82 18.64 8.70
N VAL A 133 3.25 19.63 8.01
CA VAL A 133 1.89 19.54 7.45
C VAL A 133 1.77 18.36 6.48
N VAL A 134 2.74 18.20 5.59
CA VAL A 134 2.74 17.07 4.64
C VAL A 134 2.87 15.74 5.37
N ASN A 135 3.70 15.65 6.41
CA ASN A 135 3.87 14.41 7.17
C ASN A 135 2.60 14.05 7.96
N GLU A 136 1.91 15.03 8.53
CA GLU A 136 0.63 14.84 9.21
C GLU A 136 -0.44 14.30 8.23
N VAL A 137 -0.60 14.96 7.08
CA VAL A 137 -1.54 14.51 6.03
C VAL A 137 -1.19 13.11 5.54
N LEU A 138 0.09 12.84 5.24
CA LEU A 138 0.53 11.52 4.80
C LEU A 138 0.31 10.44 5.87
N THR A 139 0.45 10.79 7.15
CA THR A 139 0.21 9.87 8.27
C THR A 139 -1.28 9.56 8.38
N GLU A 140 -2.13 10.56 8.26
CA GLU A 140 -3.59 10.39 8.26
C GLU A 140 -4.06 9.55 7.06
N GLU A 141 -3.60 9.87 5.85
CA GLU A 141 -3.89 9.08 4.64
C GLU A 141 -3.41 7.63 4.80
N ASN A 142 -2.23 7.41 5.39
CA ASN A 142 -1.71 6.06 5.62
C ASN A 142 -2.57 5.27 6.60
N LEU A 143 -3.10 5.91 7.65
CA LEU A 143 -4.02 5.30 8.60
C LEU A 143 -5.34 4.94 7.92
N GLN A 144 -5.93 5.87 7.16
CA GLN A 144 -7.18 5.64 6.42
C GLN A 144 -7.02 4.48 5.42
N ILE A 145 -5.96 4.49 4.61
CA ILE A 145 -5.68 3.40 3.65
C ILE A 145 -5.50 2.06 4.36
N LYS A 146 -4.83 2.03 5.52
CA LYS A 146 -4.69 0.80 6.31
C LYS A 146 -6.04 0.28 6.79
N GLU A 147 -6.93 1.16 7.26
CA GLU A 147 -8.27 0.79 7.69
C GLU A 147 -9.11 0.25 6.51
N GLU A 148 -9.11 0.94 5.37
CA GLU A 148 -9.79 0.51 4.15
C GLU A 148 -9.31 -0.86 3.68
N ILE A 149 -7.99 -1.08 3.63
CA ILE A 149 -7.41 -2.37 3.26
C ILE A 149 -7.85 -3.47 4.23
N GLN A 150 -7.93 -3.21 5.53
CA GLN A 150 -8.39 -4.19 6.51
C GLN A 150 -9.88 -4.51 6.32
N GLN A 151 -10.70 -3.50 6.02
CA GLN A 151 -12.13 -3.71 5.73
C GLN A 151 -12.34 -4.53 4.46
N GLU A 152 -11.64 -4.17 3.37
CA GLU A 152 -11.74 -4.91 2.10
C GLU A 152 -11.22 -6.34 2.22
N LYS A 153 -10.15 -6.58 2.99
CA LYS A 153 -9.68 -7.94 3.28
C LYS A 153 -10.71 -8.78 4.03
N ARG A 154 -11.43 -8.20 4.99
CA ARG A 154 -12.51 -8.89 5.71
C ARG A 154 -13.65 -9.23 4.76
N LYS A 155 -14.13 -8.25 3.99
CA LYS A 155 -15.18 -8.49 3.00
C LYS A 155 -14.81 -9.58 1.99
N ASN A 156 -13.57 -9.56 1.49
CA ASN A 156 -13.12 -10.56 0.52
C ASN A 156 -13.10 -11.96 1.14
N ARG A 157 -12.59 -12.10 2.37
CA ARG A 157 -12.61 -13.39 3.09
C ARG A 157 -14.04 -13.89 3.33
N ASP A 158 -14.94 -13.00 3.73
CA ASP A 158 -16.34 -13.36 3.98
C ASP A 158 -17.04 -13.77 2.67
N LEU A 159 -16.79 -13.05 1.56
CA LEU A 159 -17.28 -13.42 0.22
C LEU A 159 -16.70 -14.74 -0.29
N GLU A 160 -15.44 -15.04 0.02
CA GLU A 160 -14.80 -16.31 -0.35
C GLU A 160 -15.42 -17.48 0.42
N GLN A 161 -15.66 -17.30 1.72
CA GLN A 161 -16.37 -18.28 2.54
C GLN A 161 -17.82 -18.49 2.05
N ASP A 162 -18.57 -17.42 1.79
CA ASP A 162 -19.93 -17.50 1.26
C ASP A 162 -19.95 -18.22 -0.09
N LYS A 163 -18.94 -17.95 -0.94
CA LYS A 163 -18.80 -18.62 -2.23
C LYS A 163 -18.53 -20.11 -2.07
N GLU A 164 -17.61 -20.50 -1.19
CA GLU A 164 -17.32 -21.92 -0.92
C GLU A 164 -18.58 -22.65 -0.42
N GLU A 165 -19.29 -22.06 0.53
CA GLU A 165 -20.55 -22.61 1.06
C GLU A 165 -21.61 -22.75 -0.06
N LEU A 166 -21.79 -21.72 -0.87
CA LEU A 166 -22.74 -21.74 -1.99
C LEU A 166 -22.35 -22.77 -3.05
N VAL A 167 -21.06 -22.95 -3.35
CA VAL A 167 -20.58 -23.98 -4.29
C VAL A 167 -20.93 -25.36 -3.76
N THR A 168 -20.64 -25.66 -2.49
CA THR A 168 -20.98 -26.95 -1.88
C THR A 168 -22.50 -27.21 -1.91
N ILE A 169 -23.31 -26.23 -1.53
CA ILE A 169 -24.78 -26.35 -1.57
C ILE A 169 -25.27 -26.62 -2.99
N VAL A 170 -24.73 -25.92 -3.98
CA VAL A 170 -25.10 -26.11 -5.39
C VAL A 170 -24.68 -27.48 -5.90
N GLU A 171 -23.49 -27.95 -5.57
CA GLU A 171 -22.99 -29.29 -5.96
C GLU A 171 -23.85 -30.41 -5.36
N GLU A 172 -24.16 -30.34 -4.06
CA GLU A 172 -25.05 -31.29 -3.39
C GLU A 172 -26.47 -31.26 -3.99
N ALA A 173 -26.99 -30.07 -4.28
CA ALA A 173 -28.33 -29.91 -4.82
C ALA A 173 -28.42 -30.23 -6.33
N ALA A 174 -27.29 -30.24 -7.06
CA ALA A 174 -27.22 -30.64 -8.46
C ALA A 174 -27.22 -32.16 -8.66
N VAL A 175 -27.12 -32.97 -7.59
CA VAL A 175 -27.20 -34.42 -7.71
C VAL A 175 -28.57 -34.84 -8.26
N LEU A 176 -28.55 -35.69 -9.28
CA LEU A 176 -29.75 -36.21 -9.92
C LEU A 176 -30.39 -37.26 -8.99
N SER A 177 -31.63 -37.03 -8.57
CA SER A 177 -32.36 -38.01 -7.75
C SER A 177 -33.11 -39.01 -8.63
N THR A 178 -33.26 -40.24 -8.15
CA THR A 178 -34.12 -41.24 -8.80
C THR A 178 -35.16 -41.78 -7.83
N TYR A 179 -36.31 -42.18 -8.35
CA TYR A 179 -37.37 -42.86 -7.59
C TYR A 179 -38.08 -43.90 -8.46
N ASN A 180 -39.02 -44.66 -7.89
CA ASN A 180 -39.69 -45.78 -8.55
C ASN A 180 -38.71 -46.83 -9.15
N LEU A 181 -37.61 -47.10 -8.45
CA LEU A 181 -36.62 -48.07 -8.90
C LEU A 181 -37.16 -49.49 -8.84
N GLN A 182 -37.09 -50.19 -9.97
CA GLN A 182 -37.49 -51.57 -10.09
C GLN A 182 -36.54 -52.32 -11.02
N SER A 183 -35.87 -53.34 -10.47
CA SER A 183 -35.12 -54.33 -11.25
C SER A 183 -35.92 -55.62 -11.40
N THR A 184 -36.12 -56.06 -12.63
CA THR A 184 -36.94 -57.22 -12.95
C THR A 184 -36.21 -58.14 -13.93
N PRO A 185 -35.86 -59.37 -13.51
CA PRO A 185 -35.38 -60.39 -14.42
C PRO A 185 -36.49 -60.88 -15.35
N VAL A 186 -36.22 -60.89 -16.65
CA VAL A 186 -37.20 -61.23 -17.69
C VAL A 186 -36.73 -62.39 -18.57
N HIS A 187 -37.67 -63.28 -18.86
CA HIS A 187 -37.57 -64.32 -19.87
C HIS A 187 -38.27 -63.86 -21.15
N VAL A 188 -37.61 -63.96 -22.29
CA VAL A 188 -38.15 -63.59 -23.60
C VAL A 188 -38.71 -64.83 -24.29
N LYS A 189 -40.04 -64.93 -24.38
CA LYS A 189 -40.72 -66.03 -25.06
C LYS A 189 -40.74 -65.83 -26.58
N GLY A 190 -41.13 -66.88 -27.30
CA GLY A 190 -41.39 -66.81 -28.74
C GLY A 190 -42.30 -65.63 -29.10
N GLY A 191 -41.90 -64.86 -30.12
CA GLY A 191 -42.58 -63.63 -30.52
C GLY A 191 -42.18 -62.36 -29.76
N GLY A 192 -41.13 -62.42 -28.92
CA GLY A 192 -40.59 -61.25 -28.21
C GLY A 192 -41.36 -60.86 -26.94
N LYS A 193 -42.31 -61.70 -26.50
CA LYS A 193 -43.08 -61.44 -25.28
C LYS A 193 -42.21 -61.61 -24.03
N GLU A 194 -42.03 -60.54 -23.27
CA GLU A 194 -41.31 -60.54 -22.00
C GLU A 194 -42.22 -61.04 -20.86
N THR A 195 -41.70 -61.94 -20.02
CA THR A 195 -42.37 -62.38 -18.78
C THR A 195 -41.36 -62.43 -17.64
N GLU A 196 -41.74 -61.94 -16.46
CA GLU A 196 -40.89 -61.99 -15.27
C GLU A 196 -40.55 -63.43 -14.90
N THR A 197 -39.33 -63.66 -14.41
CA THR A 197 -38.87 -64.98 -13.98
C THR A 197 -37.93 -64.88 -12.79
N ASP A 198 -38.15 -65.73 -11.80
CA ASP A 198 -37.33 -65.90 -10.60
C ASP A 198 -36.31 -67.03 -10.77
N LYS A 199 -36.23 -67.66 -11.95
CA LYS A 199 -35.32 -68.78 -12.21
C LYS A 199 -34.11 -68.33 -13.02
N VAL A 200 -32.92 -68.39 -12.43
CA VAL A 200 -31.61 -68.14 -13.09
C VAL A 200 -31.53 -68.67 -14.53
N LYS A 201 -31.94 -69.92 -14.75
CA LYS A 201 -31.81 -70.62 -16.05
C LYS A 201 -32.71 -70.04 -17.14
N ARG A 202 -33.73 -69.27 -16.80
CA ARG A 202 -34.70 -68.67 -17.72
C ARG A 202 -34.47 -67.18 -17.97
N VAL A 203 -33.55 -66.54 -17.24
CA VAL A 203 -33.26 -65.12 -17.42
C VAL A 203 -32.58 -64.91 -18.75
N ASP A 204 -33.21 -64.10 -19.60
CA ASP A 204 -32.63 -63.65 -20.86
C ASP A 204 -32.16 -62.19 -20.75
N ARG A 205 -32.88 -61.36 -19.99
CA ARG A 205 -32.53 -59.95 -19.74
C ARG A 205 -32.84 -59.56 -18.30
N ILE A 206 -32.22 -58.49 -17.84
CA ILE A 206 -32.59 -57.79 -16.61
C ILE A 206 -33.09 -56.41 -17.04
N LYS A 207 -34.34 -56.11 -16.73
CA LYS A 207 -34.99 -54.82 -16.99
C LYS A 207 -34.87 -53.96 -15.74
N ILE A 208 -34.27 -52.78 -15.83
CA ILE A 208 -34.11 -51.84 -14.73
C ILE A 208 -34.85 -50.56 -15.10
N CYS A 209 -35.95 -50.28 -14.42
CA CYS A 209 -36.73 -49.07 -14.62
C CYS A 209 -36.62 -48.15 -13.41
N PHE A 210 -36.53 -46.86 -13.66
CA PHE A 210 -36.51 -45.81 -12.65
C PHE A 210 -37.00 -44.51 -13.27
N THR A 211 -37.43 -43.58 -12.43
CA THR A 211 -37.77 -42.22 -12.84
C THR A 211 -36.64 -41.29 -12.39
N LEU A 212 -36.03 -40.57 -13.34
CA LEU A 212 -35.19 -39.43 -13.04
C LEU A 212 -36.06 -38.32 -12.48
N GLY A 213 -35.71 -37.78 -11.30
CA GLY A 213 -36.46 -36.72 -10.65
C GLY A 213 -36.29 -35.37 -11.33
N LYS A 214 -37.22 -34.46 -11.07
CA LYS A 214 -37.11 -33.05 -11.47
C LYS A 214 -36.01 -32.38 -10.64
N ASN A 215 -35.00 -31.81 -11.29
CA ASN A 215 -33.95 -31.01 -10.66
C ASN A 215 -33.73 -29.77 -11.52
N SER A 216 -33.96 -28.57 -10.97
CA SER A 216 -33.78 -27.29 -11.69
C SER A 216 -32.40 -26.67 -11.50
N ILE A 217 -31.55 -27.27 -10.67
CA ILE A 217 -30.20 -26.79 -10.35
C ILE A 217 -29.17 -27.48 -11.26
N LEU A 218 -29.36 -28.77 -11.55
CA LEU A 218 -28.56 -29.51 -12.52
C LEU A 218 -28.72 -28.91 -13.93
N GLU A 219 -27.65 -28.79 -14.71
CA GLU A 219 -27.77 -28.30 -16.10
C GLU A 219 -28.50 -29.32 -17.02
N PRO A 220 -29.40 -28.88 -17.91
CA PRO A 220 -30.02 -29.76 -18.91
C PRO A 220 -29.00 -30.26 -19.94
N GLY A 221 -29.32 -31.38 -20.57
CA GLY A 221 -28.55 -31.97 -21.67
C GLY A 221 -28.34 -33.47 -21.50
N ILE A 222 -27.39 -34.01 -22.26
CA ILE A 222 -27.08 -35.45 -22.25
C ILE A 222 -26.40 -35.81 -20.92
N LYS A 223 -27.00 -36.74 -20.18
CA LYS A 223 -26.49 -37.31 -18.93
C LYS A 223 -26.21 -38.79 -19.13
N THR A 224 -24.96 -39.20 -18.93
CA THR A 224 -24.56 -40.60 -18.99
C THR A 224 -24.87 -41.27 -17.66
N ILE A 225 -25.72 -42.30 -17.69
CA ILE A 225 -26.08 -43.13 -16.55
C ILE A 225 -25.35 -44.46 -16.66
N TYR A 226 -24.68 -44.85 -15.58
CA TYR A 226 -24.04 -46.14 -15.44
C TYR A 226 -24.86 -47.01 -14.49
N VAL A 227 -25.10 -48.26 -14.86
CA VAL A 227 -25.71 -49.26 -13.97
C VAL A 227 -24.72 -50.37 -13.74
N ARG A 228 -24.51 -50.73 -12.48
CA ARG A 228 -23.65 -51.83 -12.04
C ARG A 228 -24.54 -52.91 -11.41
N ILE A 229 -24.47 -54.12 -11.94
CA ILE A 229 -25.23 -55.26 -11.43
C ILE A 229 -24.23 -56.26 -10.82
N ALA A 230 -24.25 -56.42 -9.50
CA ALA A 230 -23.43 -57.36 -8.77
C ALA A 230 -24.17 -58.69 -8.55
N GLN A 231 -23.48 -59.78 -8.82
CA GLN A 231 -23.92 -61.14 -8.52
C GLN A 231 -23.86 -61.45 -7.01
N PRO A 232 -24.44 -62.58 -6.55
CA PRO A 232 -24.35 -63.01 -5.15
C PRO A 232 -22.93 -63.20 -4.63
N ASP A 233 -21.97 -63.46 -5.52
CA ASP A 233 -20.53 -63.60 -5.22
C ASP A 233 -19.74 -62.29 -5.43
N GLU A 234 -20.45 -61.16 -5.55
CA GLU A 234 -19.92 -59.81 -5.78
C GLU A 234 -19.25 -59.59 -7.16
N GLU A 235 -19.29 -60.57 -8.06
CA GLU A 235 -18.80 -60.39 -9.43
C GLU A 235 -19.77 -59.52 -10.26
N ILE A 236 -19.24 -58.57 -11.02
CA ILE A 236 -20.05 -57.63 -11.80
C ILE A 236 -20.42 -58.20 -13.16
N LEU A 237 -21.70 -58.07 -13.52
CA LEU A 237 -22.22 -58.49 -14.82
C LEU A 237 -21.79 -57.54 -15.94
N VAL A 238 -20.55 -57.67 -16.40
CA VAL A 238 -19.96 -56.77 -17.41
C VAL A 238 -20.27 -57.14 -18.86
N LYS A 239 -20.30 -56.13 -19.74
CA LYS A 239 -20.33 -56.30 -21.20
C LYS A 239 -18.96 -56.67 -21.79
N GLY A 240 -17.92 -56.87 -21.02
CA GLY A 240 -16.65 -57.31 -21.57
C GLY A 240 -15.52 -57.13 -20.57
N ARG A 241 -14.30 -57.39 -21.03
CA ARG A 241 -13.09 -57.23 -20.24
C ARG A 241 -12.22 -56.20 -20.95
N GLY A 242 -12.00 -55.05 -20.30
CA GLY A 242 -11.28 -53.90 -20.86
C GLY A 242 -11.65 -52.60 -20.14
N GLU A 243 -10.82 -51.58 -20.28
CA GLU A 243 -11.04 -50.24 -19.69
C GLU A 243 -12.27 -49.53 -20.29
N GLU A 244 -12.75 -49.94 -21.46
CA GLU A 244 -13.96 -49.41 -22.08
C GLU A 244 -15.26 -49.80 -21.34
N TYR A 245 -15.18 -50.78 -20.43
CA TYR A 245 -16.29 -51.23 -19.57
C TYR A 245 -16.17 -50.74 -18.13
N THR A 246 -15.29 -49.77 -17.88
CA THR A 246 -15.15 -49.10 -16.59
C THR A 246 -15.52 -47.63 -16.68
N PHE A 247 -15.83 -47.03 -15.54
CA PHE A 247 -16.00 -45.60 -15.39
C PHE A 247 -15.31 -45.15 -14.10
N MET A 248 -14.98 -43.86 -14.01
CA MET A 248 -14.38 -43.28 -12.82
C MET A 248 -15.47 -43.01 -11.78
N HIS A 249 -15.27 -43.48 -10.56
CA HIS A 249 -16.11 -43.18 -9.41
C HIS A 249 -15.22 -42.86 -8.22
N GLN A 250 -15.28 -41.63 -7.71
CA GLN A 250 -14.50 -41.18 -6.56
C GLN A 250 -12.99 -41.41 -6.69
N GLY A 251 -12.46 -41.35 -7.92
CA GLY A 251 -11.04 -41.56 -8.23
C GLY A 251 -10.63 -43.03 -8.47
N GLU A 252 -11.58 -43.97 -8.42
CA GLU A 252 -11.34 -45.38 -8.75
C GLU A 252 -12.05 -45.79 -10.05
N LEU A 253 -11.39 -46.64 -10.85
CA LEU A 253 -12.00 -47.23 -12.03
C LEU A 253 -12.83 -48.46 -11.63
N ILE A 254 -14.14 -48.35 -11.73
CA ILE A 254 -15.08 -49.45 -11.43
C ILE A 254 -15.82 -49.90 -12.68
N GLN A 255 -16.23 -51.17 -12.69
CA GLN A 255 -16.93 -51.78 -13.83
C GLN A 255 -18.42 -51.44 -13.85
N TYR A 256 -18.98 -51.28 -15.04
CA TYR A 256 -20.43 -51.12 -15.25
C TYR A 256 -21.03 -52.28 -16.08
N SER A 257 -22.32 -52.52 -15.87
CA SER A 257 -23.14 -53.48 -16.61
C SER A 257 -23.90 -52.82 -17.78
N ILE A 258 -24.40 -51.60 -17.56
CA ILE A 258 -25.10 -50.79 -18.57
C ILE A 258 -24.51 -49.37 -18.54
N MET A 259 -24.37 -48.76 -19.71
CA MET A 259 -24.10 -47.34 -19.90
C MET A 259 -25.15 -46.84 -20.88
N GLU A 260 -25.87 -45.77 -20.53
CA GLU A 260 -26.89 -45.15 -21.36
C GLU A 260 -26.79 -43.63 -21.29
N ASP A 261 -26.87 -42.97 -22.44
CA ASP A 261 -26.94 -41.51 -22.53
C ASP A 261 -28.39 -41.05 -22.60
N ILE A 262 -28.81 -40.21 -21.64
CA ILE A 262 -30.18 -39.75 -21.50
C ILE A 262 -30.23 -38.24 -21.70
N ASP A 263 -31.03 -37.78 -22.65
CA ASP A 263 -31.29 -36.35 -22.84
C ASP A 263 -32.25 -35.82 -21.75
N TYR A 264 -31.67 -35.25 -20.69
CA TYR A 264 -32.39 -34.78 -19.51
C TYR A 264 -32.71 -33.29 -19.61
N GLN A 265 -33.99 -32.94 -19.50
CA GLN A 265 -34.50 -31.58 -19.70
C GLN A 265 -35.02 -30.93 -18.41
N ASN A 266 -34.38 -31.22 -17.25
CA ASN A 266 -34.79 -30.74 -15.92
C ASN A 266 -36.19 -31.17 -15.47
N THR A 267 -36.81 -32.12 -16.16
CA THR A 267 -38.14 -32.63 -15.87
C THR A 267 -38.07 -34.09 -15.45
N ALA A 268 -39.07 -34.56 -14.71
CA ALA A 268 -39.16 -35.97 -14.39
C ALA A 268 -39.27 -36.82 -15.66
N GLN A 269 -38.48 -37.88 -15.77
CA GLN A 269 -38.41 -38.73 -16.96
C GLN A 269 -38.27 -40.19 -16.56
N ASP A 270 -39.17 -41.03 -17.08
CA ASP A 270 -39.11 -42.48 -16.89
C ASP A 270 -38.08 -43.10 -17.83
N VAL A 271 -37.23 -43.96 -17.28
CA VAL A 271 -36.12 -44.60 -17.97
C VAL A 271 -36.19 -46.09 -17.69
N CYS A 272 -36.08 -46.91 -18.74
CA CYS A 272 -35.99 -48.36 -18.61
C CYS A 272 -34.80 -48.88 -19.40
N LEU A 273 -33.83 -49.44 -18.70
CA LEU A 273 -32.59 -49.98 -19.23
C LEU A 273 -32.64 -51.51 -19.24
N TYR A 274 -31.96 -52.11 -20.21
CA TYR A 274 -31.95 -53.56 -20.39
C TYR A 274 -30.52 -54.09 -20.43
N TRP A 275 -30.18 -54.94 -19.48
CA TRP A 275 -28.99 -55.78 -19.55
C TRP A 275 -29.35 -57.11 -20.23
N ASN A 276 -28.63 -57.47 -21.29
CA ASN A 276 -28.88 -58.70 -22.04
C ASN A 276 -27.88 -59.79 -21.64
N LYS A 277 -28.37 -60.97 -21.26
CA LYS A 277 -27.54 -62.11 -20.92
C LYS A 277 -26.83 -62.65 -22.17
N ARG A 278 -25.54 -62.97 -22.04
CA ARG A 278 -24.76 -63.62 -23.09
C ARG A 278 -24.95 -65.12 -23.03
N ALA A 279 -24.93 -65.77 -24.19
CA ALA A 279 -25.04 -67.23 -24.26
C ALA A 279 -23.95 -67.97 -23.47
N SER A 280 -22.75 -67.40 -23.36
CA SER A 280 -21.62 -67.98 -22.63
C SER A 280 -21.56 -67.63 -21.15
N LEU A 281 -22.46 -66.77 -20.65
CA LEU A 281 -22.43 -66.28 -19.28
C LEU A 281 -23.36 -67.13 -18.40
N GLU A 282 -22.76 -67.84 -17.45
CA GLU A 282 -23.48 -68.51 -16.38
C GLU A 282 -23.79 -67.50 -15.27
N MET A 283 -25.02 -67.53 -14.79
CA MET A 283 -25.49 -66.70 -13.67
C MET A 283 -25.70 -67.61 -12.46
N GLN A 284 -25.57 -67.07 -11.25
CA GLN A 284 -25.76 -67.84 -10.01
C GLN A 284 -27.13 -67.57 -9.37
N PRO A 285 -27.73 -68.54 -8.67
CA PRO A 285 -28.91 -68.28 -7.85
C PRO A 285 -28.53 -67.44 -6.62
N GLY A 286 -29.40 -66.51 -6.22
CA GLY A 286 -29.18 -65.64 -5.07
C GLY A 286 -29.63 -64.20 -5.28
N LEU A 287 -29.19 -63.33 -4.38
CA LEU A 287 -29.49 -61.90 -4.38
C LEU A 287 -28.52 -61.13 -5.30
N TYR A 288 -29.09 -60.30 -6.17
CA TYR A 288 -28.35 -59.41 -7.04
C TYR A 288 -28.57 -57.97 -6.59
N ASN A 289 -27.49 -57.19 -6.51
CA ASN A 289 -27.55 -55.77 -6.20
C ASN A 289 -27.40 -54.96 -7.48
N VAL A 290 -28.18 -53.90 -7.61
CA VAL A 290 -28.17 -53.00 -8.76
C VAL A 290 -27.96 -51.59 -8.26
N ASP A 291 -26.83 -51.02 -8.67
CA ASP A 291 -26.41 -49.67 -8.31
C ASP A 291 -26.49 -48.78 -9.57
N ILE A 292 -27.09 -47.61 -9.47
CA ILE A 292 -27.25 -46.65 -10.57
C ILE A 292 -26.44 -45.40 -10.25
N PHE A 293 -25.57 -44.99 -11.17
CA PHE A 293 -24.65 -43.88 -11.01
C PHE A 293 -24.84 -42.81 -12.07
N HIS A 294 -24.58 -41.55 -11.68
CA HIS A 294 -24.43 -40.41 -12.56
C HIS A 294 -23.24 -39.57 -12.10
N GLY A 295 -22.18 -39.54 -12.91
CA GLY A 295 -20.89 -39.01 -12.48
C GLY A 295 -20.35 -39.79 -11.26
N ASP A 296 -19.90 -39.08 -10.24
CA ASP A 296 -19.40 -39.67 -8.99
C ASP A 296 -20.49 -40.01 -7.97
N ASN A 297 -21.77 -39.81 -8.30
CA ASN A 297 -22.88 -40.01 -7.36
C ASN A 297 -23.60 -41.32 -7.62
N LEU A 298 -23.82 -42.10 -6.55
CA LEU A 298 -24.79 -43.18 -6.52
C LEU A 298 -26.20 -42.55 -6.38
N ILE A 299 -27.00 -42.65 -7.43
CA ILE A 299 -28.29 -41.98 -7.54
C ILE A 299 -29.48 -42.91 -7.28
N GLY A 300 -29.24 -44.22 -7.15
CA GLY A 300 -30.27 -45.17 -6.74
C GLY A 300 -29.74 -46.60 -6.60
N GLU A 301 -30.41 -47.37 -5.76
CA GLU A 301 -30.10 -48.77 -5.46
C GLU A 301 -31.38 -49.60 -5.53
N THR A 302 -31.27 -50.82 -6.05
CA THR A 302 -32.36 -51.80 -6.03
C THR A 302 -31.79 -53.22 -6.03
N THR A 303 -32.62 -54.21 -5.75
CA THR A 303 -32.20 -55.61 -5.69
C THR A 303 -33.24 -56.52 -6.31
N PHE A 304 -32.80 -57.69 -6.75
CA PHE A 304 -33.68 -58.77 -7.20
C PHE A 304 -33.06 -60.12 -6.90
N THR A 305 -33.87 -61.18 -6.89
CA THR A 305 -33.43 -62.54 -6.55
C THR A 305 -33.70 -63.50 -7.71
N LEU A 306 -32.76 -64.42 -7.97
CA LEU A 306 -32.82 -65.46 -9.00
C LEU A 306 -32.57 -66.88 -8.48
#